data_AF-A0A3D4PYI0-F1
#
_entry.id   AF-A0A3D4PYI0-F1
#
_cell.length_a   1.000
_cell.length_b   1.000
_cell.length_c   1.000
_cell.angle_alpha   90.00
_cell.angle_beta   90.00
_cell.angle_gamma   90.00
#
_symmetry.space_group_name_H-M   'P 1'
#
loop_
_entity.id
_entity.type
_entity.pdbx_description
1 polymer ?
#
loop_
_entity_poly.entity_id
_entity_poly.type
_entity_poly.pdbx_seq_one_letter_code
_entity_poly.pdbx_strand_id
1 'polypeptide(L)' 'MEEHKPESLSDLALLSGRQPSNLSRTLKTLERYGLVELRRKDKTLKPIAKATAFDIQYAVM' A
#
# COMPACT_ATOMS: atom_id res chain seq x y z
N MET A 1 -3.29 9.54 -16.23
CA MET A 1 -3.64 8.44 -15.30
C MET A 1 -4.22 9.11 -14.07
N GLU A 2 -5.50 8.90 -13.77
CA GLU A 2 -6.11 9.53 -12.59
C GLU A 2 -5.55 8.90 -11.32
N GLU A 3 -5.04 9.73 -10.41
CA GLU A 3 -4.55 9.28 -9.12
C GLU A 3 -5.74 8.99 -8.20
N HIS A 4 -6.09 7.71 -8.08
CA HIS A 4 -7.13 7.27 -7.14
C HIS A 4 -6.64 7.35 -5.69
N LYS A 5 -7.48 7.89 -4.80
CA LYS A 5 -7.21 8.02 -3.35
C LYS A 5 -8.19 7.13 -2.56
N PRO A 6 -7.98 5.80 -2.52
CA PRO A 6 -8.87 4.92 -1.77
C PRO A 6 -8.85 5.26 -0.29
N GLU A 7 -10.04 5.28 0.32
CA GLU A 7 -10.22 5.61 1.74
C GLU A 7 -10.15 4.36 2.63
N SER A 8 -10.23 3.16 2.04
CA SER A 8 -10.16 1.89 2.76
C SER A 8 -9.41 0.79 2.01
N LEU A 9 -9.05 -0.28 2.73
CA LEU A 9 -8.51 -1.51 2.17
C LEU A 9 -9.44 -2.14 1.11
N SER A 10 -10.75 -2.10 1.33
CA SER A 10 -11.75 -2.66 0.42
C SER A 10 -11.82 -1.88 -0.89
N ASP A 11 -11.76 -0.55 -0.81
CA ASP A 11 -11.74 0.31 -2.01
C ASP A 11 -10.46 0.08 -2.81
N LEU A 12 -9.31 -0.01 -2.14
CA LEU A 12 -8.05 -0.32 -2.80
C LEU A 12 -8.06 -1.73 -3.41
N ALA A 13 -8.67 -2.71 -2.74
CA ALA A 13 -8.83 -4.06 -3.27
C ALA A 13 -9.66 -4.07 -4.56
N LEU A 14 -10.76 -3.31 -4.60
CA LEU A 14 -11.59 -3.14 -5.78
C LEU A 14 -10.81 -2.48 -6.93
N LEU A 15 -10.15 -1.34 -6.65
CA LEU A 15 -9.37 -0.59 -7.64
C LEU A 15 -8.18 -1.39 -8.19
N SER A 16 -7.55 -2.21 -7.37
CA SER A 16 -6.40 -3.04 -7.78
C SER A 16 -6.78 -4.41 -8.34
N GLY A 17 -8.07 -4.80 -8.28
CA GLY A 17 -8.53 -6.12 -8.69
C GLY A 17 -7.97 -7.28 -7.83
N ARG A 18 -7.55 -7.01 -6.59
CA ARG A 18 -6.89 -7.99 -5.71
C ARG A 18 -7.81 -8.44 -4.60
N GLN A 19 -7.69 -9.71 -4.19
CA GLN A 19 -8.37 -10.17 -2.98
C GLN A 19 -7.92 -9.38 -1.74
N PRO A 20 -8.84 -8.93 -0.87
CA PRO A 20 -8.50 -8.11 0.30
C PRO A 20 -7.48 -8.76 1.25
N SER A 21 -7.57 -10.07 1.46
CA SER A 21 -6.65 -10.83 2.31
C SER A 21 -5.21 -10.80 1.81
N ASN A 22 -5.01 -10.93 0.50
CA ASN A 22 -3.70 -10.89 -0.14
C ASN A 22 -3.15 -9.47 -0.20
N LEU A 23 -4.00 -8.49 -0.51
CA LEU A 23 -3.63 -7.08 -0.48
C LEU A 23 -3.19 -6.66 0.93
N SER A 24 -3.91 -7.09 1.97
CA SER A 24 -3.54 -6.82 3.36
C SER A 24 -2.15 -7.33 3.71
N ARG A 25 -1.79 -8.55 3.27
CA ARG A 25 -0.44 -9.11 3.47
C ARG A 25 0.62 -8.27 2.77
N THR A 26 0.39 -7.91 1.50
CA THR A 26 1.32 -7.04 0.76
C THR A 26 1.49 -5.69 1.44
N LEU A 27 0.40 -5.03 1.85
CA LEU A 27 0.45 -3.73 2.51
C LEU A 27 1.21 -3.77 3.84
N LYS A 28 1.07 -4.84 4.63
CA LYS A 28 1.87 -5.04 5.85
C LYS A 28 3.37 -5.17 5.54
N THR A 29 3.72 -5.84 4.45
CA THR A 29 5.11 -5.92 3.99
C THR A 29 5.63 -4.54 3.57
N LEU A 30 4.85 -3.79 2.81
CA LEU A 30 5.21 -2.42 2.40
C LEU A 30 5.32 -1.47 3.60
N GLU A 31 4.46 -1.63 4.60
CA GLU A 31 4.54 -0.90 5.87
C GLU A 31 5.81 -1.22 6.64
N ARG A 32 6.20 -2.49 6.72
CA ARG A 32 7.47 -2.91 7.32
C ARG A 32 8.68 -2.26 6.64
N TYR A 33 8.62 -2.07 5.33
CA TYR A 33 9.66 -1.38 4.57
C TYR A 33 9.53 0.15 4.58
N GLY A 34 8.54 0.71 5.30
CA GLY A 34 8.33 2.15 5.37
C GLY A 34 7.76 2.78 4.10
N LEU A 35 7.34 1.98 3.12
CA LEU A 35 6.81 2.45 1.84
C LEU A 35 5.34 2.88 1.95
N VAL A 36 4.61 2.32 2.92
CA VAL A 36 3.19 2.60 3.19
C VAL A 36 2.97 2.78 4.70
N GLU A 37 2.03 3.63 5.09
CA GLU A 37 1.49 3.71 6.45
C GLU A 37 0.06 3.17 6.44
N LEU A 38 -0.28 2.23 7.34
CA LEU A 38 -1.65 1.77 7.51
C LEU A 38 -2.30 2.52 8.67
N ARG A 39 -3.02 3.60 8.35
CA ARG A 39 -3.72 4.39 9.35
C ARG A 39 -5.06 3.75 9.69
N ARG A 40 -5.29 3.47 10.96
CA ARG A 40 -6.61 3.07 11.45
C ARG A 40 -7.45 4.33 11.69
N LYS A 41 -8.58 4.41 11.01
CA LYS A 41 -9.61 5.43 11.25
C LYS A 41 -10.93 4.71 11.49
N ASP A 42 -11.47 4.87 12.68
CA ASP A 42 -12.67 4.14 13.14
C ASP A 42 -12.50 2.62 13.00
N LYS A 43 -13.34 1.97 12.20
CA LYS A 43 -13.32 0.54 11.89
C LYS A 43 -12.61 0.21 10.57
N THR A 44 -11.99 1.21 9.93
CA THR A 44 -11.39 1.08 8.60
C THR A 44 -9.89 1.22 8.64
N LEU A 45 -9.22 0.46 7.78
CA LEU A 45 -7.78 0.54 7.57
C LEU A 45 -7.53 1.30 6.27
N LYS A 46 -6.93 2.49 6.38
CA LYS A 46 -6.60 3.34 5.24
C LYS A 46 -5.11 3.21 4.92
N PRO A 47 -4.75 2.72 3.72
CA PRO A 47 -3.36 2.73 3.26
C PRO A 47 -2.95 4.12 2.75
N ILE A 48 -1.79 4.60 3.18
CA ILE A 48 -1.20 5.87 2.76
C ILE A 48 0.20 5.60 2.21
N ALA A 49 0.47 5.91 0.94
CA ALA A 49 1.80 5.77 0.38
C ALA A 49 2.74 6.82 0.99
N LYS A 50 3.90 6.37 1.51
CA LYS A 50 4.96 7.22 2.07
C LYS A 50 6.07 7.49 1.06
N ALA A 51 6.35 6.51 0.21
CA ALA A 51 7.33 6.61 -0.85
C ALA A 51 6.66 6.22 -2.18
N THR A 52 6.76 7.12 -3.16
CA THR A 52 6.30 6.90 -4.54
C THR A 52 7.46 6.77 -5.52
N ALA A 53 8.68 7.09 -5.07
CA ALA A 53 9.91 6.96 -5.82
C ALA A 53 10.97 6.33 -4.91
N PHE A 54 11.79 5.48 -5.51
CA PHE A 54 12.92 4.84 -4.85
C PHE A 54 14.05 4.69 -5.86
N ASP A 55 15.27 4.86 -5.38
CA ASP A 55 16.49 4.65 -6.14
C ASP A 55 17.11 3.32 -5.69
N ILE A 56 17.38 2.43 -6.64
CA ILE A 56 17.92 1.10 -6.37
C ILE A 56 19.38 1.09 -6.77
N GLN A 57 20.26 1.13 -5.78
CA GLN A 57 21.69 0.91 -5.96
C GLN A 57 22.00 -0.57 -5.68
N TYR A 58 22.50 -1.28 -6.68
CA TYR A 58 23.01 -2.63 -6.49
C TYR A 58 24.40 -2.75 -7.09
N ALA A 59 25.29 -3.43 -6.38
CA ALA A 59 26.61 -3.79 -6.87
C ALA A 59 26.58 -5.28 -7.26
N VAL A 60 27.12 -5.60 -8.43
CA VAL A 60 27.36 -6.97 -8.86
C VAL A 60 28.84 -7.25 -8.66
N MET A 61 29.16 -8.35 -7.97
CA MET A 61 30.53 -8.88 -7.83
C MET A 61 30.97 -9.60 -9.09
#